data_AF-A0A1V5ZIR6-F1
#
_entry.id   AF-A0A1V5ZIR6-F1
#
_cell.length_a   1.000
_cell.length_b   1.000
_cell.length_c   1.000
_cell.angle_alpha   90.00
_cell.angle_beta   90.00
_cell.angle_gamma   90.00
#
_symmetry.space_group_name_H-M   'P 1'
#
loop_
_entity.id
_entity.type
_entity.pdbx_description
1 polymer ?
#
loop_
_entity_poly.entity_id
_entity_poly.type
_entity_poly.pdbx_seq_one_letter_code
_entity_poly.pdbx_strand_id
1 'polypeptide(L)'
;MSDQQDSSPSMDVLLRGFWKENPVFVMVLGTCPTLAVTNKVINCFAMGISVMFVLVMSGLLISLLRNFIPKQVRIASFILIIATFVTMVDYAIQSISLDLYDSLGAFIQLIVVNCIILGRAEAYASKNGPVKSMLDAVGMGLGFTFALLCLGVIREALGNGTLMMDTPFEISLFGPNFAPWSIMILPPGGFFVLGLELALYRRCGAGIERHPMNTESLTSIFINTLIVNNFVLSMFLGICPFLGVSAKKETALRMGIAVTFVLLVSSICAYGINITLNYLQAPYLILICYIAVIAAAVQLVEMVIKKYSPALFRALGIFLPLITTNCAILGLALFQTQKGYNFLQCLVYALGAGGGFTLALIIMAGMREKLELADVPDIAQGVSITLILAGILSLAFMGFAGLGG
;
A
#
# COMPACT_ATOMS: atom_id res chain seq x y z
N MET A 1 -33.96 -11.30 -7.08
CA MET A 1 -35.18 -10.70 -6.49
C MET A 1 -34.89 -9.25 -6.13
N SER A 2 -35.96 -8.47 -5.97
CA SER A 2 -36.02 -7.03 -5.70
C SER A 2 -34.94 -6.41 -4.81
N ASP A 3 -34.64 -5.15 -5.10
CA ASP A 3 -33.87 -4.23 -4.28
C ASP A 3 -34.26 -4.27 -2.80
N GLN A 4 -33.28 -4.58 -1.93
CA GLN A 4 -33.30 -4.08 -0.55
C GLN A 4 -32.60 -2.73 -0.53
N GLN A 5 -33.39 -1.68 -0.73
CA GLN A 5 -32.98 -0.29 -0.60
C GLN A 5 -32.69 0.01 0.88
N ASP A 6 -31.47 -0.33 1.35
CA ASP A 6 -31.06 -0.27 2.76
C ASP A 6 -31.43 1.10 3.37
N SER A 7 -32.46 1.10 4.21
CA SER A 7 -33.02 2.25 4.91
C SER A 7 -32.40 2.45 6.29
N SER A 8 -31.19 1.93 6.52
CA SER A 8 -30.36 2.34 7.65
C SER A 8 -30.22 3.87 7.71
N PRO A 9 -30.37 4.47 8.91
CA PRO A 9 -30.24 5.90 9.10
C PRO A 9 -28.82 6.38 8.73
N SER A 10 -28.69 7.65 8.33
CA SER A 10 -27.41 8.26 7.94
C SER A 10 -26.27 8.07 8.96
N MET A 11 -26.63 7.94 10.24
CA MET A 11 -25.70 7.70 11.35
C MET A 11 -25.12 6.27 11.33
N ASP A 12 -25.89 5.25 10.94
CA ASP A 12 -25.43 3.85 10.90
C ASP A 12 -24.40 3.62 9.78
N VAL A 13 -24.51 4.31 8.65
CA VAL A 13 -23.49 4.28 7.58
C VAL A 13 -22.16 4.85 8.10
N LEU A 14 -22.22 5.97 8.84
CA LEU A 14 -21.05 6.62 9.41
C LEU A 14 -20.40 5.77 10.51
N LEU A 15 -21.19 5.20 11.44
CA LEU A 15 -20.68 4.27 12.46
C LEU A 15 -20.15 2.95 11.87
N ARG A 16 -20.73 2.45 10.77
CA ARG A 16 -20.18 1.30 10.04
C ARG A 16 -18.76 1.62 9.55
N GLY A 17 -18.57 2.71 8.80
CA GLY A 17 -17.26 3.08 8.25
C GLY A 17 -16.19 3.39 9.31
N PHE A 18 -16.58 3.99 10.45
CA PHE A 18 -15.65 4.31 11.52
C PHE A 18 -15.12 3.07 12.26
N TRP A 19 -16.01 2.11 12.61
CA TRP A 19 -15.69 1.04 13.57
C TRP A 19 -15.91 -0.39 13.05
N LYS A 20 -16.96 -0.65 12.24
CA LYS A 20 -17.30 -2.03 11.79
C LYS A 20 -16.62 -2.41 10.47
N GLU A 21 -16.33 -1.44 9.62
CA GLU A 21 -15.65 -1.58 8.32
C GLU A 21 -14.34 -0.78 8.31
N ASN A 22 -13.71 -0.53 9.47
CA ASN A 22 -12.55 0.35 9.57
C ASN A 22 -11.47 -0.02 8.52
N PRO A 23 -11.03 0.93 7.68
CA PRO A 23 -10.20 0.61 6.51
C PRO A 23 -8.85 0.01 6.87
N VAL A 24 -8.23 0.46 7.97
CA VAL A 24 -6.91 0.00 8.41
C VAL A 24 -7.07 -1.26 9.26
N PHE A 25 -7.93 -1.22 10.29
CA PHE A 25 -8.02 -2.28 11.29
C PHE A 25 -8.87 -3.50 10.90
N VAL A 26 -9.84 -3.34 9.98
CA VAL A 26 -10.73 -4.43 9.55
C VAL A 26 -10.48 -4.82 8.08
N MET A 27 -10.33 -3.84 7.18
CA MET A 27 -10.15 -4.12 5.75
C MET A 27 -8.69 -4.30 5.32
N VAL A 28 -7.72 -3.83 6.12
CA VAL A 28 -6.27 -3.82 5.80
C VAL A 28 -5.99 -3.13 4.45
N LEU A 29 -6.73 -2.06 4.15
CA LEU A 29 -6.62 -1.24 2.94
C LEU A 29 -5.91 0.08 3.24
N GLY A 30 -5.10 0.54 2.29
CA GLY A 30 -4.38 1.81 2.40
C GLY A 30 -3.19 1.78 3.36
N THR A 31 -2.68 0.59 3.69
CA THR A 31 -1.55 0.40 4.62
C THR A 31 -0.27 1.12 4.18
N CYS A 32 0.02 1.20 2.88
CA CYS A 32 1.27 1.81 2.37
C CYS A 32 1.54 3.24 2.89
N PRO A 33 0.63 4.23 2.76
CA PRO A 33 0.80 5.54 3.41
C PRO A 33 0.73 5.47 4.94
N THR A 34 -0.12 4.62 5.51
CA THR A 34 -0.29 4.45 6.96
C THR A 34 1.00 4.09 7.69
N LEU A 35 1.85 3.27 7.07
CA LEU A 35 3.09 2.79 7.67
C LEU A 35 4.27 3.76 7.48
N ALA A 36 4.23 4.60 6.44
CA ALA A 36 5.32 5.50 6.09
C ALA A 36 5.22 6.88 6.79
N VAL A 37 4.00 7.39 6.98
CA VAL A 37 3.76 8.76 7.47
C VAL A 37 3.64 8.84 9.00
N THR A 38 3.47 7.70 9.69
CA THR A 38 3.21 7.61 11.15
C THR A 38 4.44 7.85 12.04
N ASN A 39 5.40 8.67 11.61
CA ASN A 39 6.62 9.00 12.37
C ASN A 39 6.43 10.23 13.27
N LYS A 40 5.42 11.07 13.00
CA LYS A 40 4.98 12.20 13.84
C LYS A 40 3.45 12.30 13.85
N VAL A 41 2.85 12.73 14.96
CA VAL A 41 1.40 12.92 15.13
C VAL A 41 0.86 14.00 14.19
N ILE A 42 1.60 15.10 13.98
CA ILE A 42 1.21 16.16 13.05
C ILE A 42 1.14 15.65 11.60
N ASN A 43 2.08 14.79 11.20
CA ASN A 43 2.10 14.12 9.90
C ASN A 43 0.89 13.18 9.73
N CYS A 44 0.52 12.45 10.79
CA CYS A 44 -0.67 11.59 10.83
C CYS A 44 -1.96 12.39 10.63
N PHE A 45 -2.09 13.52 11.35
CA PHE A 45 -3.25 14.38 11.30
C PHE A 45 -3.44 15.01 9.92
N ALA A 46 -2.36 15.59 9.36
CA ALA A 46 -2.36 16.18 8.03
C ALA A 46 -2.70 15.15 6.95
N MET A 47 -2.11 13.95 7.01
CA MET A 47 -2.37 12.87 6.04
C MET A 47 -3.80 12.31 6.16
N GLY A 48 -4.33 12.20 7.38
CA GLY A 48 -5.70 11.76 7.63
C GLY A 48 -6.73 12.73 7.06
N ILE A 49 -6.60 14.03 7.36
CA ILE A 49 -7.45 15.09 6.79
C ILE A 49 -7.34 15.13 5.26
N SER A 50 -6.12 15.02 4.72
CA SER A 50 -5.87 14.97 3.27
C SER A 50 -6.60 13.83 2.59
N VAL A 51 -6.46 12.60 3.11
CA VAL A 51 -7.16 11.42 2.59
C VAL A 51 -8.67 11.57 2.76
N MET A 52 -9.16 12.07 3.90
CA MET A 52 -10.59 12.29 4.14
C MET A 52 -11.19 13.28 3.13
N PHE A 53 -10.55 14.43 2.90
CA PHE A 53 -10.98 15.43 1.92
C PHE A 53 -11.06 14.85 0.51
N VAL A 54 -10.01 14.17 0.05
CA VAL A 54 -9.97 13.55 -1.28
C VAL A 54 -11.08 12.50 -1.40
N LEU A 55 -11.23 11.62 -0.41
CA LEU A 55 -12.20 10.52 -0.44
C LEU A 55 -13.65 11.03 -0.46
N VAL A 56 -13.94 12.10 0.30
CA VAL A 56 -15.24 12.78 0.30
C VAL A 56 -15.53 13.45 -1.05
N MET A 57 -14.58 14.23 -1.59
CA MET A 57 -14.80 14.99 -2.81
C MET A 57 -14.80 14.12 -4.07
N SER A 58 -13.89 13.13 -4.16
CA SER A 58 -13.91 12.14 -5.25
C SER A 58 -15.14 11.26 -5.15
N GLY A 59 -15.54 10.84 -3.95
CA GLY A 59 -16.74 10.02 -3.73
C GLY A 59 -18.03 10.74 -4.15
N LEU A 60 -18.15 12.02 -3.82
CA LEU A 60 -19.26 12.88 -4.26
C LEU A 60 -19.30 13.01 -5.78
N LEU A 61 -18.18 13.40 -6.41
CA LEU A 61 -18.12 13.64 -7.85
C LEU A 61 -18.32 12.36 -8.68
N ILE A 62 -17.73 11.24 -8.24
CA ILE A 62 -17.93 9.92 -8.86
C ILE A 62 -19.38 9.45 -8.74
N SER A 63 -20.04 9.72 -7.61
CA SER A 63 -21.45 9.37 -7.41
C SER A 63 -22.40 10.22 -8.28
N LEU A 64 -22.06 11.48 -8.57
CA LEU A 64 -22.78 12.32 -9.55
C LEU A 64 -22.54 11.85 -11.00
N LEU A 65 -21.29 11.56 -11.37
CA LEU A 65 -20.91 11.16 -12.73
C LEU A 65 -21.18 9.68 -13.07
N ARG A 66 -21.65 8.88 -12.09
CA ARG A 66 -21.81 7.41 -12.21
C ARG A 66 -22.62 6.94 -13.43
N ASN A 67 -23.58 7.75 -13.89
CA ASN A 67 -24.44 7.44 -15.02
C ASN A 67 -23.78 7.73 -16.39
N PHE A 68 -22.73 8.57 -16.40
CA PHE A 68 -22.04 9.02 -17.61
C PHE A 68 -20.76 8.22 -17.91
N ILE A 69 -20.16 7.60 -16.88
CA ILE A 69 -18.90 6.85 -17.00
C ILE A 69 -19.17 5.42 -17.52
N PRO A 70 -18.73 5.05 -18.74
CA PRO A 70 -18.94 3.70 -19.25
C PRO A 70 -18.03 2.69 -18.54
N LYS A 71 -18.54 1.46 -18.37
CA LYS A 71 -17.94 0.40 -17.53
C LYS A 71 -16.47 0.09 -17.89
N GLN A 72 -16.12 0.24 -19.15
CA GLN A 72 -14.82 -0.11 -19.73
C GLN A 72 -13.67 0.82 -19.30
N VAL A 73 -13.94 2.09 -19.00
CA VAL A 73 -12.91 3.09 -18.64
C VAL A 73 -13.00 3.55 -17.18
N ARG A 74 -13.95 2.99 -16.42
CA ARG A 74 -14.32 3.39 -15.05
C ARG A 74 -13.11 3.65 -14.15
N ILE A 75 -12.19 2.70 -14.04
CA ILE A 75 -11.04 2.78 -13.14
C ILE A 75 -10.14 3.97 -13.52
N ALA A 76 -9.90 4.20 -14.81
CA ALA A 76 -9.13 5.35 -15.29
C ALA A 76 -9.83 6.68 -15.01
N SER A 77 -11.15 6.76 -15.21
CA SER A 77 -11.95 7.94 -14.85
C SER A 77 -11.91 8.24 -13.35
N PHE A 78 -11.94 7.21 -12.50
CA PHE A 78 -11.87 7.37 -11.04
C PHE A 78 -10.48 7.85 -10.61
N ILE A 79 -9.41 7.24 -11.13
CA ILE A 79 -8.02 7.66 -10.83
C ILE A 79 -7.79 9.11 -11.27
N LEU A 80 -8.32 9.54 -12.42
CA LEU A 80 -8.23 10.94 -12.86
C LEU A 80 -8.95 11.89 -11.90
N ILE A 81 -10.17 11.57 -11.48
CA ILE A 81 -10.93 12.36 -10.51
C ILE A 81 -10.22 12.42 -9.15
N ILE A 82 -9.65 11.32 -8.67
CA ILE A 82 -8.89 11.29 -7.42
C ILE A 82 -7.63 12.15 -7.57
N ALA A 83 -6.90 12.03 -8.69
CA ALA A 83 -5.68 12.79 -8.94
C ALA A 83 -5.89 14.31 -8.88
N THR A 84 -6.97 14.84 -9.49
CA THR A 84 -7.23 16.29 -9.43
C THR A 84 -7.50 16.79 -8.01
N PHE A 85 -8.17 16.00 -7.17
CA PHE A 85 -8.34 16.34 -5.75
C PHE A 85 -7.03 16.22 -4.95
N VAL A 86 -6.18 15.24 -5.24
CA VAL A 86 -4.85 15.12 -4.61
C VAL A 86 -3.95 16.28 -5.00
N THR A 87 -3.90 16.70 -6.27
CA THR A 87 -3.12 17.87 -6.71
C THR A 87 -3.58 19.17 -6.04
N MET A 88 -4.88 19.33 -5.77
CA MET A 88 -5.37 20.48 -4.98
C MET A 88 -4.93 20.42 -3.50
N VAL A 89 -4.83 19.23 -2.90
CA VAL A 89 -4.26 19.04 -1.55
C VAL A 89 -2.76 19.30 -1.52
N ASP A 90 -2.03 18.88 -2.56
CA ASP A 90 -0.59 19.06 -2.71
C ASP A 90 -0.21 20.56 -2.67
N TYR A 91 -0.89 21.38 -3.49
CA TYR A 91 -0.74 22.84 -3.45
C TYR A 91 -1.26 23.48 -2.16
N ALA A 92 -2.31 22.93 -1.53
CA ALA A 92 -2.81 23.43 -0.25
C ALA A 92 -1.79 23.24 0.87
N ILE A 93 -1.12 22.08 0.94
CA ILE A 93 -0.07 21.82 1.95
C ILE A 93 1.15 22.71 1.73
N GLN A 94 1.59 22.90 0.47
CA GLN A 94 2.65 23.87 0.12
C GLN A 94 2.33 25.30 0.58
N SER A 95 1.05 25.69 0.61
CA SER A 95 0.61 27.01 1.08
C SER A 95 0.46 27.14 2.60
N ILE A 96 0.40 26.03 3.34
CA ILE A 96 0.23 26.00 4.80
C ILE A 96 1.59 25.97 5.51
N SER A 97 2.51 25.08 5.09
CA SER A 97 3.88 25.04 5.61
C SER A 97 4.81 24.20 4.73
N LEU A 98 6.00 24.73 4.40
CA LEU A 98 7.00 24.00 3.62
C LEU A 98 7.56 22.80 4.41
N ASP A 99 7.81 22.92 5.71
CA ASP A 99 8.43 21.85 6.51
C ASP A 99 7.58 20.56 6.53
N LEU A 100 6.26 20.73 6.47
CA LEU A 100 5.31 19.63 6.35
C LEU A 100 5.28 19.07 4.92
N TYR A 101 5.36 19.93 3.90
CA TYR A 101 5.47 19.51 2.50
C TYR A 101 6.74 18.71 2.22
N ASP A 102 7.91 19.17 2.69
CA ASP A 102 9.18 18.46 2.54
C ASP A 102 9.17 17.11 3.28
N SER A 103 8.37 16.99 4.35
CA SER A 103 8.13 15.74 5.07
C SER A 103 7.12 14.79 4.39
N LEU A 104 6.13 15.31 3.66
CA LEU A 104 4.98 14.53 3.14
C LEU A 104 4.88 14.43 1.60
N GLY A 105 5.57 15.25 0.81
CA GLY A 105 5.33 15.43 -0.63
C GLY A 105 5.27 14.13 -1.44
N ALA A 106 6.26 13.24 -1.22
CA ALA A 106 6.29 11.92 -1.86
C ALA A 106 5.10 11.02 -1.44
N PHE A 107 4.55 11.20 -0.25
CA PHE A 107 3.43 10.43 0.29
C PHE A 107 2.06 11.02 -0.09
N ILE A 108 1.95 12.34 -0.30
CA ILE A 108 0.75 13.00 -0.84
C ILE A 108 0.43 12.42 -2.23
N GLN A 109 1.43 12.26 -3.09
CA GLN A 109 1.26 11.67 -4.41
C GLN A 109 0.83 10.18 -4.37
N LEU A 110 1.12 9.45 -3.28
CA LEU A 110 0.61 8.09 -3.06
C LEU A 110 -0.87 8.05 -2.63
N ILE A 111 -1.50 9.18 -2.30
CA ILE A 111 -2.96 9.24 -2.06
C ILE A 111 -3.74 8.86 -3.34
N VAL A 112 -3.23 9.21 -4.53
CA VAL A 112 -3.88 8.91 -5.83
C VAL A 112 -4.17 7.43 -6.01
N VAL A 113 -3.26 6.58 -5.52
CA VAL A 113 -3.30 5.12 -5.65
C VAL A 113 -3.65 4.42 -4.33
N ASN A 114 -4.11 5.17 -3.32
CA ASN A 114 -4.50 4.62 -2.05
C ASN A 114 -5.74 3.72 -2.19
N CYS A 115 -5.59 2.43 -1.87
CA CYS A 115 -6.59 1.40 -2.08
C CYS A 115 -7.93 1.68 -1.37
N ILE A 116 -7.95 2.48 -0.30
CA ILE A 116 -9.19 2.91 0.35
C ILE A 116 -10.05 3.77 -0.58
N ILE A 117 -9.45 4.73 -1.29
CA ILE A 117 -10.17 5.73 -2.08
C ILE A 117 -10.73 5.08 -3.34
N LEU A 118 -9.89 4.39 -4.10
CA LEU A 118 -10.32 3.63 -5.29
C LEU A 118 -11.30 2.51 -4.90
N GLY A 119 -11.07 1.85 -3.76
CA GLY A 119 -11.92 0.79 -3.22
C GLY A 119 -13.34 1.25 -2.91
N ARG A 120 -13.53 2.34 -2.14
CA ARG A 120 -14.88 2.86 -1.85
C ARG A 120 -15.50 3.57 -3.07
N ALA A 121 -14.69 4.19 -3.94
CA ALA A 121 -15.17 4.75 -5.21
C ALA A 121 -15.86 3.69 -6.09
N GLU A 122 -15.25 2.52 -6.28
CA GLU A 122 -15.88 1.42 -7.02
C GLU A 122 -16.94 0.68 -6.19
N ALA A 123 -16.62 0.27 -4.96
CA ALA A 123 -17.52 -0.57 -4.18
C ALA A 123 -18.84 0.14 -3.82
N TYR A 124 -18.78 1.44 -3.49
CA TYR A 124 -19.89 2.20 -2.91
C TYR A 124 -20.32 3.40 -3.78
N ALA A 125 -19.41 4.35 -4.07
CA ALA A 125 -19.79 5.62 -4.68
C ALA A 125 -20.37 5.47 -6.10
N SER A 126 -19.84 4.52 -6.89
CA SER A 126 -20.33 4.21 -8.25
C SER A 126 -21.75 3.62 -8.30
N LYS A 127 -22.31 3.20 -7.16
CA LYS A 127 -23.60 2.50 -7.05
C LYS A 127 -24.63 3.29 -6.23
N ASN A 128 -24.17 3.97 -5.18
CA ASN A 128 -25.00 4.77 -4.28
C ASN A 128 -25.19 6.21 -4.78
N GLY A 129 -26.13 6.94 -4.18
CA GLY A 129 -26.41 8.35 -4.46
C GLY A 129 -25.53 9.30 -3.63
N PRO A 130 -25.36 10.56 -4.06
CA PRO A 130 -24.29 11.44 -3.59
C PRO A 130 -24.24 11.62 -2.07
N VAL A 131 -25.38 11.84 -1.41
CA VAL A 131 -25.43 12.02 0.06
C VAL A 131 -24.98 10.76 0.82
N LYS A 132 -25.38 9.55 0.36
CA LYS A 132 -24.92 8.29 0.97
C LYS A 132 -23.43 8.07 0.71
N SER A 133 -22.96 8.33 -0.50
CA SER A 133 -21.54 8.22 -0.87
C SER A 133 -20.66 9.18 -0.07
N MET A 134 -21.16 10.38 0.25
CA MET A 134 -20.48 11.36 1.08
C MET A 134 -20.40 10.92 2.55
N LEU A 135 -21.48 10.37 3.11
CA LEU A 135 -21.51 9.83 4.48
C LEU A 135 -20.60 8.61 4.66
N ASP A 136 -20.58 7.69 3.68
CA ASP A 136 -19.64 6.58 3.62
C ASP A 136 -18.20 7.10 3.63
N ALA A 137 -17.91 8.09 2.78
CA ALA A 137 -16.58 8.66 2.66
C ALA A 137 -16.10 9.37 3.93
N VAL A 138 -16.98 10.09 4.63
CA VAL A 138 -16.68 10.69 5.95
C VAL A 138 -16.40 9.60 6.99
N GLY A 139 -17.25 8.57 7.10
CA GLY A 139 -17.06 7.48 8.06
C GLY A 139 -15.74 6.72 7.84
N MET A 140 -15.43 6.38 6.59
CA MET A 140 -14.19 5.70 6.21
C MET A 140 -12.95 6.59 6.39
N GLY A 141 -13.04 7.88 6.04
CA GLY A 141 -11.95 8.85 6.23
C GLY A 141 -11.66 9.16 7.70
N LEU A 142 -12.69 9.22 8.55
CA LEU A 142 -12.54 9.31 10.01
C LEU A 142 -11.91 8.04 10.59
N GLY A 143 -12.36 6.85 10.14
CA GLY A 143 -11.77 5.58 10.56
C GLY A 143 -10.28 5.44 10.19
N PHE A 144 -9.90 5.94 9.01
CA PHE A 144 -8.50 6.03 8.56
C PHE A 144 -7.68 7.05 9.37
N THR A 145 -8.23 8.24 9.61
CA THR A 145 -7.57 9.31 10.40
C THR A 145 -7.36 8.89 11.85
N PHE A 146 -8.34 8.22 12.46
CA PHE A 146 -8.24 7.67 13.81
C PHE A 146 -7.13 6.61 13.90
N ALA A 147 -7.06 5.68 12.95
CA ALA A 147 -6.00 4.67 12.90
C ALA A 147 -4.60 5.31 12.75
N LEU A 148 -4.45 6.31 11.87
CA LEU A 148 -3.20 7.08 11.75
C LEU A 148 -2.79 7.75 13.07
N LEU A 149 -3.74 8.34 13.80
CA LEU A 149 -3.46 9.04 15.06
C LEU A 149 -3.05 8.08 16.18
N CYS A 150 -3.69 6.91 16.33
CA CYS A 150 -3.29 5.91 17.32
C CYS A 150 -1.86 5.41 17.05
N LEU A 151 -1.56 5.02 15.80
CA LEU A 151 -0.22 4.65 15.35
C LEU A 151 0.80 5.76 15.62
N GLY A 152 0.49 7.00 15.22
CA GLY A 152 1.38 8.15 15.35
C GLY A 152 1.70 8.52 16.80
N VAL A 153 0.70 8.50 17.68
CA VAL A 153 0.88 8.80 19.12
C VAL A 153 1.77 7.76 19.78
N ILE A 154 1.56 6.47 19.49
CA ILE A 154 2.40 5.40 20.05
C ILE A 154 3.84 5.50 19.51
N ARG A 155 4.01 5.77 18.20
CA ARG A 155 5.34 5.84 17.58
C ARG A 155 6.14 7.08 17.97
N GLU A 156 5.51 8.25 18.11
CA GLU A 156 6.18 9.48 18.55
C GLU A 156 6.58 9.39 20.04
N ALA A 157 5.64 8.96 20.91
CA ALA A 157 5.88 8.88 22.35
C ALA A 157 6.95 7.85 22.75
N LEU A 158 7.03 6.72 22.04
CA LEU A 158 8.07 5.71 22.27
C LEU A 158 9.38 6.00 21.52
N GLY A 159 9.31 6.65 20.34
CA GLY A 159 10.47 7.00 19.54
C GLY A 159 11.28 8.16 20.11
N ASN A 160 10.62 9.30 20.37
CA ASN A 160 11.26 10.56 20.79
C ASN A 160 11.04 10.92 22.27
N GLY A 161 10.06 10.31 22.95
CA GLY A 161 9.70 10.67 24.32
C GLY A 161 8.89 11.98 24.47
N THR A 162 8.46 12.55 23.35
CA THR A 162 7.60 13.75 23.24
C THR A 162 6.26 13.40 22.61
N LEU A 163 5.29 14.31 22.71
CA LEU A 163 3.98 14.20 22.07
C LEU A 163 3.57 15.59 21.57
N MET A 164 3.17 15.67 20.29
CA MET A 164 2.94 16.90 19.52
C MET A 164 4.20 17.75 19.34
N MET A 165 5.31 17.09 18.97
CA MET A 165 6.56 17.73 18.53
C MET A 165 6.32 18.77 17.41
N ASP A 166 7.08 19.88 17.44
CA ASP A 166 6.98 21.04 16.53
C ASP A 166 5.64 21.80 16.57
N THR A 167 4.94 21.77 17.69
CA THR A 167 3.69 22.54 17.91
C THR A 167 3.73 23.31 19.24
N PRO A 168 2.90 24.36 19.43
CA PRO A 168 2.81 25.08 20.72
C PRO A 168 2.21 24.26 21.88
N PHE A 169 1.93 22.97 21.70
CA PHE A 169 1.44 22.04 22.73
C PHE A 169 2.38 20.83 22.92
N GLU A 170 3.69 21.03 22.75
CA GLU A 170 4.69 19.98 23.01
C GLU A 170 4.64 19.49 24.47
N ILE A 171 4.39 18.19 24.67
CA ILE A 171 4.44 17.53 25.97
C ILE A 171 5.63 16.57 25.99
N SER A 172 6.66 16.89 26.78
CA SER A 172 7.72 15.93 27.13
C SER A 172 7.17 14.92 28.15
N LEU A 173 7.07 13.65 27.75
CA LEU A 173 6.52 12.56 28.57
C LEU A 173 7.60 11.91 29.45
N PHE A 174 8.85 11.93 29.01
CA PHE A 174 9.99 11.40 29.76
C PHE A 174 11.06 12.48 29.93
N GLY A 175 11.62 12.57 31.14
CA GLY A 175 12.64 13.56 31.49
C GLY A 175 13.98 13.38 30.76
N PRO A 176 14.95 14.27 31.00
CA PRO A 176 16.16 14.46 30.17
C PRO A 176 17.16 13.29 30.11
N ASN A 177 16.83 12.12 30.67
CA ASN A 177 17.62 10.88 30.60
C ASN A 177 16.96 9.81 29.69
N PHE A 178 15.91 10.14 28.93
CA PHE A 178 15.29 9.19 28.00
C PHE A 178 16.19 8.95 26.78
N ALA A 179 16.58 7.69 26.55
CA ALA A 179 17.31 7.30 25.35
C ALA A 179 16.28 6.98 24.23
N PRO A 180 16.20 7.77 23.14
CA PRO A 180 15.18 7.60 22.11
C PRO A 180 15.30 6.25 21.40
N TRP A 181 14.19 5.52 21.29
CA TRP A 181 14.16 4.23 20.58
C TRP A 181 14.04 4.45 19.08
N SER A 182 15.19 4.71 18.43
CA SER A 182 15.29 5.01 17.00
C SER A 182 14.57 4.00 16.08
N ILE A 183 14.43 2.74 16.50
CA ILE A 183 13.74 1.70 15.74
C ILE A 183 12.24 1.99 15.57
N MET A 184 11.60 2.61 16.56
CA MET A 184 10.18 2.98 16.51
C MET A 184 9.88 4.04 15.44
N ILE A 185 10.85 4.93 15.20
CA ILE A 185 10.81 6.01 14.21
C ILE A 185 10.98 5.45 12.79
N LEU A 186 11.66 4.31 12.64
CA LEU A 186 11.89 3.66 11.34
C LEU A 186 10.68 2.84 10.85
N PRO A 187 10.58 2.55 9.53
CA PRO A 187 9.46 1.81 8.93
C PRO A 187 9.04 0.50 9.62
N PRO A 188 9.92 -0.41 10.09
CA PRO A 188 9.52 -1.57 10.89
C PRO A 188 8.72 -1.20 12.15
N GLY A 189 8.98 -0.06 12.80
CA GLY A 189 8.16 0.45 13.91
C GLY A 189 6.70 0.63 13.50
N GLY A 190 6.42 1.05 12.26
CA GLY A 190 5.07 1.06 11.70
C GLY A 190 4.43 -0.32 11.67
N PHE A 191 5.16 -1.35 11.23
CA PHE A 191 4.64 -2.73 11.18
C PHE A 191 4.48 -3.35 12.57
N PHE A 192 5.34 -3.00 13.52
CA PHE A 192 5.21 -3.50 14.87
C PHE A 192 4.10 -2.81 15.64
N VAL A 193 3.89 -1.49 15.51
CA VAL A 193 2.73 -0.82 16.13
C VAL A 193 1.42 -1.21 15.45
N LEU A 194 1.36 -1.31 14.11
CA LEU A 194 0.14 -1.76 13.41
C LEU A 194 -0.15 -3.26 13.66
N GLY A 195 0.89 -4.09 13.77
CA GLY A 195 0.81 -5.48 14.18
C GLY A 195 0.38 -5.65 15.65
N LEU A 196 0.89 -4.80 16.54
CA LEU A 196 0.36 -4.61 17.90
C LEU A 196 -1.13 -4.31 17.81
N GLU A 197 -1.52 -3.22 17.15
CA GLU A 197 -2.90 -2.74 17.15
C GLU A 197 -3.89 -3.77 16.60
N LEU A 198 -3.53 -4.50 15.53
CA LEU A 198 -4.36 -5.61 15.01
C LEU A 198 -4.44 -6.81 15.97
N ALA A 199 -3.38 -7.11 16.72
CA ALA A 199 -3.41 -8.10 17.80
C ALA A 199 -4.15 -7.56 19.05
N LEU A 200 -4.10 -6.25 19.29
CA LEU A 200 -4.79 -5.57 20.38
C LEU A 200 -6.30 -5.57 20.15
N TYR A 201 -6.73 -5.24 18.94
CA TYR A 201 -8.11 -5.34 18.44
C TYR A 201 -8.66 -6.78 18.42
N ARG A 202 -7.81 -7.79 18.67
CA ARG A 202 -8.20 -9.20 18.77
C ARG A 202 -8.06 -9.80 20.18
N ARG A 203 -7.11 -9.36 21.03
CA ARG A 203 -7.12 -9.61 22.50
C ARG A 203 -6.11 -8.82 23.39
N CYS A 204 -5.57 -7.68 22.96
CA CYS A 204 -4.50 -6.90 23.64
C CYS A 204 -3.05 -7.51 23.65
N GLY A 205 -2.33 -7.60 22.50
CA GLY A 205 -0.94 -8.15 22.41
C GLY A 205 0.11 -7.41 21.51
N ALA A 206 1.38 -7.89 21.45
CA ALA A 206 2.62 -7.31 20.84
C ALA A 206 3.58 -8.40 20.24
N GLY A 207 4.75 -8.20 19.57
CA GLY A 207 5.72 -7.12 19.17
C GLY A 207 6.63 -7.64 18.00
N ILE A 208 7.90 -7.32 17.64
CA ILE A 208 9.01 -6.32 17.84
C ILE A 208 10.23 -6.82 16.95
N GLU A 209 11.26 -6.18 16.34
CA GLU A 209 11.74 -4.82 15.88
C GLU A 209 12.95 -4.97 14.88
N ARG A 210 13.43 -3.97 14.06
CA ARG A 210 14.61 -4.05 13.10
C ARG A 210 15.21 -2.71 12.51
N HIS A 211 16.30 -2.75 11.71
CA HIS A 211 17.24 -1.63 11.32
C HIS A 211 17.50 -1.37 9.78
N PRO A 212 18.24 -0.30 9.34
CA PRO A 212 18.41 0.18 7.92
C PRO A 212 19.83 0.03 7.27
N MET A 213 19.99 0.36 5.95
CA MET A 213 21.29 0.45 5.19
C MET A 213 21.32 1.50 4.03
N ASN A 214 22.45 1.63 3.29
CA ASN A 214 22.73 2.61 2.22
C ASN A 214 23.23 1.99 0.87
N THR A 215 23.81 2.80 -0.05
CA THR A 215 24.11 2.58 -1.50
C THR A 215 25.30 1.65 -1.86
N GLU A 216 25.19 0.84 -2.96
CA GLU A 216 26.22 0.65 -4.04
C GLU A 216 25.87 -0.42 -5.13
N SER A 217 26.60 -0.39 -6.27
CA SER A 217 26.92 -1.37 -7.37
C SER A 217 25.84 -2.29 -8.01
N LEU A 218 26.07 -2.80 -9.23
CA LEU A 218 25.10 -3.66 -9.97
C LEU A 218 24.85 -5.04 -9.34
N THR A 219 25.90 -5.75 -8.91
CA THR A 219 25.77 -7.09 -8.30
C THR A 219 25.15 -7.01 -6.92
N SER A 220 25.50 -5.97 -6.15
CA SER A 220 24.81 -5.62 -4.91
C SER A 220 23.35 -5.24 -5.19
N ILE A 221 23.01 -4.39 -6.17
CA ILE A 221 21.61 -4.10 -6.55
C ILE A 221 20.80 -5.39 -6.77
N PHE A 222 21.34 -6.40 -7.46
CA PHE A 222 20.62 -7.68 -7.66
C PHE A 222 20.38 -8.45 -6.35
N ILE A 223 21.44 -8.75 -5.60
CA ILE A 223 21.36 -9.53 -4.34
C ILE A 223 20.55 -8.77 -3.29
N ASN A 224 20.77 -7.46 -3.19
CA ASN A 224 20.09 -6.56 -2.29
C ASN A 224 18.59 -6.50 -2.61
N THR A 225 18.18 -6.33 -3.87
CA THR A 225 16.75 -6.27 -4.21
C THR A 225 16.04 -7.63 -4.10
N LEU A 226 16.75 -8.73 -4.31
CA LEU A 226 16.19 -10.08 -4.24
C LEU A 226 16.02 -10.58 -2.78
N ILE A 227 16.95 -10.22 -1.89
CA ILE A 227 17.00 -10.72 -0.50
C ILE A 227 16.86 -9.59 0.55
N VAL A 228 17.69 -8.55 0.49
CA VAL A 228 17.83 -7.51 1.56
C VAL A 228 16.66 -6.52 1.55
N ASN A 229 16.53 -5.73 0.49
CA ASN A 229 15.38 -4.86 0.19
C ASN A 229 14.36 -5.62 -0.67
N ASN A 230 14.02 -6.84 -0.23
CA ASN A 230 12.97 -7.63 -0.86
C ASN A 230 11.65 -6.82 -0.89
N PHE A 231 11.07 -6.66 -2.08
CA PHE A 231 9.90 -5.81 -2.29
C PHE A 231 8.71 -6.16 -1.37
N VAL A 232 8.51 -7.44 -1.04
CA VAL A 232 7.38 -7.91 -0.21
C VAL A 232 7.72 -7.91 1.27
N LEU A 233 8.92 -8.39 1.64
CA LEU A 233 9.29 -8.70 3.03
C LEU A 233 10.03 -7.56 3.74
N SER A 234 10.53 -6.56 3.00
CA SER A 234 11.40 -5.49 3.51
C SER A 234 10.91 -4.09 3.10
N MET A 235 10.39 -3.93 1.87
CA MET A 235 9.70 -2.70 1.45
C MET A 235 8.16 -2.80 1.48
N PHE A 236 7.60 -3.98 1.77
CA PHE A 236 6.17 -4.19 2.03
C PHE A 236 5.19 -3.80 0.90
N LEU A 237 5.70 -3.79 -0.33
CA LEU A 237 4.95 -3.56 -1.56
C LEU A 237 4.40 -4.88 -2.10
N GLY A 238 3.14 -4.89 -2.54
CA GLY A 238 2.53 -6.07 -3.16
C GLY A 238 2.02 -7.15 -2.19
N ILE A 239 1.77 -6.79 -0.94
CA ILE A 239 1.21 -7.68 0.09
C ILE A 239 -0.14 -8.30 -0.33
N CYS A 240 -0.98 -7.56 -1.05
CA CYS A 240 -2.33 -8.01 -1.45
C CYS A 240 -2.32 -9.32 -2.27
N PRO A 241 -1.62 -9.42 -3.43
CA PRO A 241 -1.48 -10.70 -4.15
C PRO A 241 -0.65 -11.74 -3.37
N PHE A 242 0.32 -11.32 -2.55
CA PHE A 242 1.11 -12.23 -1.72
C PHE A 242 0.27 -13.01 -0.70
N LEU A 243 -0.63 -12.35 0.04
CA LEU A 243 -1.53 -13.00 1.00
C LEU A 243 -2.65 -13.79 0.31
N GLY A 244 -3.17 -13.28 -0.82
CA GLY A 244 -4.27 -13.90 -1.56
C GLY A 244 -3.88 -15.20 -2.29
N VAL A 245 -2.67 -15.29 -2.83
CA VAL A 245 -2.26 -16.38 -3.75
C VAL A 245 -1.31 -17.40 -3.10
N SER A 246 -0.75 -17.13 -1.92
CA SER A 246 0.15 -18.05 -1.21
C SER A 246 -0.50 -19.32 -0.62
N ALA A 247 -1.76 -19.63 -0.94
CA ALA A 247 -2.40 -20.86 -0.44
C ALA A 247 -1.79 -22.15 -0.99
N LYS A 248 -1.20 -22.15 -2.20
CA LYS A 248 -0.57 -23.33 -2.82
C LYS A 248 0.72 -22.95 -3.56
N LYS A 249 1.78 -23.75 -3.41
CA LYS A 249 3.11 -23.54 -4.03
C LYS A 249 3.00 -23.39 -5.54
N GLU A 250 2.22 -24.24 -6.19
CA GLU A 250 2.05 -24.21 -7.65
C GLU A 250 1.40 -22.90 -8.12
N THR A 251 0.36 -22.43 -7.43
CA THR A 251 -0.32 -21.17 -7.76
C THR A 251 0.58 -19.97 -7.46
N ALA A 252 1.28 -19.99 -6.32
CA ALA A 252 2.25 -18.98 -5.91
C ALA A 252 3.41 -18.82 -6.89
N LEU A 253 4.02 -19.93 -7.34
CA LEU A 253 5.10 -19.94 -8.34
C LEU A 253 4.63 -19.37 -9.68
N ARG A 254 3.48 -19.84 -10.19
CA ARG A 254 2.89 -19.35 -11.46
C ARG A 254 2.56 -17.86 -11.39
N MET A 255 2.07 -17.37 -10.25
CA MET A 255 1.78 -15.95 -10.01
C MET A 255 3.05 -15.11 -9.91
N GLY A 256 4.09 -15.60 -9.23
CA GLY A 256 5.39 -14.92 -9.11
C GLY A 256 6.06 -14.70 -10.47
N ILE A 257 6.05 -15.72 -11.34
CA ILE A 257 6.54 -15.60 -12.73
C ILE A 257 5.75 -14.54 -13.52
N ALA A 258 4.42 -14.54 -13.40
CA ALA A 258 3.58 -13.53 -14.07
C ALA A 258 3.87 -12.10 -13.59
N VAL A 259 4.00 -11.89 -12.27
CA VAL A 259 4.37 -10.58 -11.70
C VAL A 259 5.79 -10.17 -12.10
N THR A 260 6.74 -11.11 -12.14
CA THR A 260 8.12 -10.86 -12.61
C THR A 260 8.15 -10.37 -14.07
N PHE A 261 7.36 -11.00 -14.95
CA PHE A 261 7.25 -10.54 -16.34
C PHE A 261 6.64 -9.13 -16.44
N VAL A 262 5.57 -8.84 -15.69
CA VAL A 262 4.97 -7.49 -15.68
C VAL A 262 5.95 -6.45 -15.11
N LEU A 263 6.73 -6.78 -14.08
CA LEU A 263 7.77 -5.90 -13.53
C LEU A 263 8.83 -5.54 -14.59
N LEU A 264 9.28 -6.50 -15.40
CA LEU A 264 10.25 -6.28 -16.48
C LEU A 264 9.69 -5.37 -17.58
N VAL A 265 8.48 -5.66 -18.09
CA VAL A 265 7.85 -4.84 -19.13
C VAL A 265 7.57 -3.43 -18.61
N SER A 266 7.04 -3.30 -17.40
CA SER A 266 6.76 -2.01 -16.76
C SER A 266 8.04 -1.20 -16.53
N SER A 267 9.13 -1.84 -16.09
CA SER A 267 10.44 -1.20 -15.91
C SER A 267 10.97 -0.58 -17.20
N ILE A 268 11.00 -1.37 -18.28
CA ILE A 268 11.51 -0.95 -19.60
C ILE A 268 10.68 0.23 -20.14
N CYS A 269 9.35 0.10 -20.11
CA CYS A 269 8.45 1.14 -20.61
C CYS A 269 8.48 2.41 -19.73
N ALA A 270 8.57 2.28 -18.40
CA ALA A 270 8.65 3.41 -17.48
C ALA A 270 9.96 4.22 -17.63
N TYR A 271 11.08 3.55 -17.93
CA TYR A 271 12.35 4.20 -18.25
C TYR A 271 12.24 5.03 -19.55
N GLY A 272 11.69 4.44 -20.63
CA GLY A 272 11.46 5.16 -21.88
C GLY A 272 10.52 6.36 -21.72
N ILE A 273 9.42 6.20 -20.97
CA ILE A 273 8.48 7.28 -20.67
C ILE A 273 9.13 8.41 -19.86
N ASN A 274 10.03 8.10 -18.92
CA ASN A 274 10.71 9.13 -18.12
C ASN A 274 11.51 10.07 -19.02
N ILE A 275 12.30 9.52 -19.95
CA ILE A 275 13.08 10.28 -20.94
C ILE A 275 12.16 11.17 -21.79
N THR A 276 11.04 10.63 -22.28
CA THR A 276 10.08 11.39 -23.09
C THR A 276 9.41 12.52 -22.30
N LEU A 277 8.98 12.30 -21.05
CA LEU A 277 8.32 13.33 -20.24
C LEU A 277 9.29 14.43 -19.79
N ASN A 278 10.56 14.09 -19.55
CA ASN A 278 11.61 15.09 -19.28
C ASN A 278 11.87 15.97 -20.52
N TYR A 279 11.85 15.39 -21.73
CA TYR A 279 11.98 16.16 -22.98
C TYR A 279 10.77 17.08 -23.24
N LEU A 280 9.56 16.64 -22.88
CA LEU A 280 8.34 17.46 -22.96
C LEU A 280 8.17 18.44 -21.76
N GLN A 281 9.12 18.48 -20.82
CA GLN A 281 9.04 19.24 -19.55
C GLN A 281 7.73 19.03 -18.77
N ALA A 282 7.20 17.80 -18.80
CA ALA A 282 5.89 17.46 -18.24
C ALA A 282 5.96 16.35 -17.16
N PRO A 283 6.76 16.51 -16.09
CA PRO A 283 6.99 15.46 -15.09
C PRO A 283 5.73 15.09 -14.30
N TYR A 284 4.75 15.98 -14.20
CA TYR A 284 3.47 15.75 -13.51
C TYR A 284 2.61 14.64 -14.16
N LEU A 285 2.88 14.24 -15.41
CA LEU A 285 2.20 13.09 -16.03
C LEU A 285 2.81 11.72 -15.69
N ILE A 286 3.99 11.65 -15.03
CA ILE A 286 4.75 10.41 -14.82
C ILE A 286 3.87 9.27 -14.26
N LEU A 287 3.12 9.56 -13.19
CA LEU A 287 2.26 8.56 -12.53
C LEU A 287 1.10 8.08 -13.42
N ILE A 288 0.51 8.97 -14.22
CA ILE A 288 -0.57 8.62 -15.17
C ILE A 288 -0.02 7.72 -16.28
N CYS A 289 1.12 8.09 -16.86
CA CYS A 289 1.76 7.33 -17.93
C CYS A 289 2.24 5.94 -17.44
N TYR A 290 2.72 5.83 -16.20
CA TYR A 290 3.11 4.54 -15.62
C TYR A 290 1.91 3.63 -15.36
N ILE A 291 0.81 4.16 -14.79
CA ILE A 291 -0.43 3.37 -14.60
C ILE A 291 -0.99 2.89 -15.94
N ALA A 292 -1.00 3.73 -16.97
CA ALA A 292 -1.45 3.35 -18.31
C ALA A 292 -0.60 2.21 -18.92
N VAL A 293 0.73 2.27 -18.78
CA VAL A 293 1.64 1.19 -19.20
C VAL A 293 1.44 -0.09 -18.41
N ILE A 294 1.29 0.00 -17.08
CA ILE A 294 1.07 -1.17 -16.22
C ILE A 294 -0.25 -1.86 -16.59
N ALA A 295 -1.32 -1.08 -16.83
CA ALA A 295 -2.59 -1.62 -17.30
C ALA A 295 -2.46 -2.34 -18.65
N ALA A 296 -1.76 -1.74 -19.63
CA ALA A 296 -1.53 -2.37 -20.94
C ALA A 296 -0.66 -3.64 -20.85
N ALA A 297 0.40 -3.62 -20.03
CA ALA A 297 1.28 -4.77 -19.82
C ALA A 297 0.55 -5.94 -19.13
N VAL A 298 -0.27 -5.66 -18.12
CA VAL A 298 -1.10 -6.68 -17.46
C VAL A 298 -2.19 -7.20 -18.40
N GLN A 299 -2.81 -6.35 -19.22
CA GLN A 299 -3.81 -6.80 -20.20
C GLN A 299 -3.19 -7.76 -21.23
N LEU A 300 -1.95 -7.52 -21.66
CA LEU A 300 -1.18 -8.44 -22.50
C LEU A 300 -0.91 -9.77 -21.77
N VAL A 301 -0.52 -9.72 -20.50
CA VAL A 301 -0.30 -10.93 -19.67
C VAL A 301 -1.59 -11.71 -19.43
N GLU A 302 -2.73 -11.07 -19.23
CA GLU A 302 -4.04 -11.74 -19.19
C GLU A 302 -4.29 -12.52 -20.48
N MET A 303 -4.12 -11.89 -21.64
CA MET A 303 -4.34 -12.54 -22.94
C MET A 303 -3.38 -13.72 -23.16
N VAL A 304 -2.12 -13.59 -22.72
CA VAL A 304 -1.12 -14.68 -22.76
C VAL A 304 -1.51 -15.82 -21.83
N ILE A 305 -1.83 -15.56 -20.56
CA ILE A 305 -2.24 -16.59 -19.59
C ILE A 305 -3.51 -17.32 -20.07
N LYS A 306 -4.49 -16.59 -20.60
CA LYS A 306 -5.74 -17.13 -21.12
C LYS A 306 -5.54 -18.05 -22.34
N LYS A 307 -4.50 -17.78 -23.16
CA LYS A 307 -4.12 -18.60 -24.33
C LYS A 307 -3.28 -19.83 -23.96
N TYR A 308 -2.26 -19.67 -23.12
CA TYR A 308 -1.31 -20.74 -22.80
C TYR A 308 -1.71 -21.60 -21.59
N SER A 309 -2.53 -21.09 -20.67
CA SER A 309 -2.93 -21.81 -19.46
C SER A 309 -4.37 -21.48 -19.03
N PRO A 310 -5.40 -21.93 -19.79
CA PRO A 310 -6.80 -21.66 -19.47
C PRO A 310 -7.25 -22.23 -18.11
N ALA A 311 -6.59 -23.29 -17.62
CA ALA A 311 -6.79 -23.80 -16.27
C ALA A 311 -6.32 -22.80 -15.19
N LEU A 312 -5.15 -22.18 -15.40
CA LEU A 312 -4.61 -21.15 -14.50
C LEU A 312 -5.48 -19.88 -14.53
N PHE A 313 -5.95 -19.47 -15.72
CA PHE A 313 -6.88 -18.34 -15.86
C PHE A 313 -8.16 -18.54 -15.05
N ARG A 314 -8.73 -19.75 -15.04
CA ARG A 314 -9.90 -20.10 -14.21
C ARG A 314 -9.61 -20.08 -12.71
N ALA A 315 -8.41 -20.51 -12.29
CA ALA A 315 -8.00 -20.53 -10.88
C ALA A 315 -7.63 -19.14 -10.31
N LEU A 316 -7.04 -18.27 -11.13
CA LEU A 316 -6.58 -16.93 -10.74
C LEU A 316 -7.51 -15.78 -11.15
N GLY A 317 -8.68 -16.04 -11.73
CA GLY A 317 -9.51 -15.01 -12.40
C GLY A 317 -9.86 -13.78 -11.56
N ILE A 318 -9.99 -13.91 -10.23
CA ILE A 318 -10.24 -12.80 -9.29
C ILE A 318 -8.94 -12.03 -8.95
N PHE A 319 -7.79 -12.68 -9.07
CA PHE A 319 -6.46 -12.15 -8.72
C PHE A 319 -5.71 -11.51 -9.91
N LEU A 320 -6.14 -11.72 -11.16
CA LEU A 320 -5.57 -11.02 -12.32
C LEU A 320 -5.72 -9.47 -12.20
N PRO A 321 -6.88 -8.92 -11.82
CA PRO A 321 -7.03 -7.48 -11.50
C PRO A 321 -6.20 -6.99 -10.30
N LEU A 322 -5.70 -7.88 -9.44
CA LEU A 322 -4.74 -7.51 -8.39
C LEU A 322 -3.32 -7.28 -8.92
N ILE A 323 -3.04 -7.59 -10.19
CA ILE A 323 -1.74 -7.32 -10.82
C ILE A 323 -1.67 -5.86 -11.30
N THR A 324 -2.74 -5.30 -11.88
CA THR A 324 -2.76 -3.86 -12.29
C THR A 324 -2.64 -2.92 -11.10
N THR A 325 -3.22 -3.31 -9.96
CA THR A 325 -3.24 -2.57 -8.71
C THR A 325 -2.10 -2.96 -7.75
N ASN A 326 -1.12 -3.74 -8.21
CA ASN A 326 -0.01 -4.20 -7.38
C ASN A 326 0.99 -3.07 -7.08
N CYS A 327 1.04 -2.62 -5.83
CA CYS A 327 1.95 -1.57 -5.36
C CYS A 327 3.43 -1.86 -5.68
N ALA A 328 3.85 -3.14 -5.79
CA ALA A 328 5.21 -3.50 -6.19
C ALA A 328 5.56 -3.08 -7.61
N ILE A 329 4.59 -3.10 -8.53
CA ILE A 329 4.82 -2.83 -9.95
C ILE A 329 4.91 -1.32 -10.20
N LEU A 330 3.98 -0.55 -9.61
CA LEU A 330 4.04 0.91 -9.63
C LEU A 330 5.25 1.45 -8.85
N GLY A 331 5.51 0.88 -7.66
CA GLY A 331 6.64 1.26 -6.83
C GLY A 331 7.99 1.00 -7.50
N LEU A 332 8.15 -0.08 -8.28
CA LEU A 332 9.38 -0.30 -9.05
C LEU A 332 9.58 0.79 -10.12
N ALA A 333 8.53 1.13 -10.87
CA ALA A 333 8.59 2.17 -11.91
C ALA A 333 8.94 3.56 -11.34
N LEU A 334 8.43 3.89 -10.15
CA LEU A 334 8.77 5.13 -9.43
C LEU A 334 10.16 5.08 -8.80
N PHE A 335 10.51 4.04 -8.06
CA PHE A 335 11.80 3.95 -7.36
C PHE A 335 13.00 3.84 -8.31
N GLN A 336 12.88 3.14 -9.45
CA GLN A 336 13.98 3.09 -10.42
C GLN A 336 14.31 4.47 -11.02
N THR A 337 13.30 5.35 -11.13
CA THR A 337 13.46 6.67 -11.75
C THR A 337 13.79 7.77 -10.75
N GLN A 338 13.24 7.71 -9.52
CA GLN A 338 13.71 8.54 -8.40
C GLN A 338 15.19 8.26 -8.06
N LYS A 339 15.66 7.02 -8.22
CA LYS A 339 17.08 6.65 -8.02
C LYS A 339 17.98 6.91 -9.24
N GLY A 340 17.44 7.46 -10.33
CA GLY A 340 18.22 7.78 -11.53
C GLY A 340 18.90 6.57 -12.19
N TYR A 341 18.35 5.36 -12.06
CA TYR A 341 18.99 4.15 -12.58
C TYR A 341 19.09 4.15 -14.12
N ASN A 342 20.25 3.76 -14.64
CA ASN A 342 20.48 3.53 -16.06
C ASN A 342 19.66 2.33 -16.56
N PHE A 343 19.38 2.26 -17.87
CA PHE A 343 18.60 1.17 -18.49
C PHE A 343 18.98 -0.25 -18.00
N LEU A 344 20.28 -0.57 -17.95
CA LEU A 344 20.77 -1.86 -17.49
C LEU A 344 20.55 -2.09 -15.98
N GLN A 345 20.67 -1.04 -15.16
CA GLN A 345 20.39 -1.08 -13.73
C GLN A 345 18.89 -1.27 -13.47
N CYS A 346 18.00 -0.60 -14.24
CA CYS A 346 16.55 -0.82 -14.20
C CYS A 346 16.19 -2.28 -14.49
N LEU A 347 16.77 -2.87 -15.54
CA LEU A 347 16.53 -4.27 -15.90
C LEU A 347 16.96 -5.24 -14.79
N VAL A 348 18.14 -5.03 -14.21
CA VAL A 348 18.66 -5.84 -13.08
C VAL A 348 17.82 -5.64 -11.82
N TYR A 349 17.35 -4.42 -11.55
CA TYR A 349 16.46 -4.08 -10.44
C TYR A 349 15.09 -4.77 -10.58
N ALA A 350 14.52 -4.80 -11.79
CA ALA A 350 13.28 -5.49 -12.10
C ALA A 350 13.39 -7.03 -11.98
N LEU A 351 14.51 -7.62 -12.43
CA LEU A 351 14.82 -9.04 -12.21
C LEU A 351 14.95 -9.36 -10.71
N GLY A 352 15.68 -8.53 -9.95
CA GLY A 352 15.86 -8.69 -8.51
C GLY A 352 14.52 -8.61 -7.76
N ALA A 353 13.69 -7.61 -8.07
CA ALA A 353 12.39 -7.40 -7.45
C ALA A 353 11.40 -8.54 -7.75
N GLY A 354 11.30 -8.98 -9.00
CA GLY A 354 10.42 -10.09 -9.39
C GLY A 354 10.89 -11.44 -8.82
N GLY A 355 12.21 -11.69 -8.85
CA GLY A 355 12.81 -12.84 -8.20
C GLY A 355 12.54 -12.86 -6.70
N GLY A 356 12.72 -11.73 -6.01
CA GLY A 356 12.43 -11.58 -4.59
C GLY A 356 10.95 -11.76 -4.24
N PHE A 357 10.04 -11.19 -5.04
CA PHE A 357 8.59 -11.38 -4.91
C PHE A 357 8.20 -12.85 -5.06
N THR A 358 8.77 -13.53 -6.06
CA THR A 358 8.52 -14.96 -6.35
C THR A 358 9.06 -15.87 -5.24
N LEU A 359 10.28 -15.58 -4.75
CA LEU A 359 10.92 -16.31 -3.65
C LEU A 359 10.09 -16.21 -2.36
N ALA A 360 9.67 -15.00 -1.99
CA ALA A 360 8.81 -14.77 -0.83
C ALA A 360 7.49 -15.55 -0.95
N LEU A 361 6.81 -15.48 -2.11
CA LEU A 361 5.56 -16.20 -2.39
C LEU A 361 5.70 -17.72 -2.22
N ILE A 362 6.79 -18.32 -2.74
CA ILE A 362 7.02 -19.77 -2.70
C ILE A 362 7.32 -20.24 -1.26
N ILE A 363 8.14 -19.50 -0.51
CA ILE A 363 8.44 -19.83 0.90
C ILE A 363 7.16 -19.71 1.73
N MET A 364 6.40 -18.62 1.54
CA MET A 364 5.13 -18.41 2.24
C MET A 364 4.13 -19.54 1.97
N ALA A 365 3.98 -19.97 0.71
CA ALA A 365 3.13 -21.11 0.37
C ALA A 365 3.65 -22.43 0.94
N GLY A 366 4.97 -22.61 1.01
CA GLY A 366 5.58 -23.76 1.68
C GLY A 366 5.35 -23.80 3.19
N MET A 367 5.24 -22.64 3.84
CA MET A 367 4.89 -22.52 5.25
C MET A 367 3.39 -22.76 5.48
N ARG A 368 2.51 -22.23 4.62
CA ARG A 368 1.05 -22.44 4.72
C ARG A 368 0.64 -23.89 4.47
N GLU A 369 1.13 -24.53 3.40
CA GLU A 369 0.84 -25.96 3.12
C GLU A 369 1.33 -26.90 4.23
N LYS A 370 2.43 -26.56 4.93
CA LYS A 370 2.89 -27.33 6.10
C LYS A 370 2.02 -27.10 7.34
N LEU A 371 1.39 -25.94 7.45
CA LEU A 371 0.57 -25.55 8.59
C LEU A 371 -0.87 -26.09 8.47
N GLU A 372 -1.39 -26.26 7.25
CA GLU A 372 -2.66 -26.97 6.99
C GLU A 372 -2.60 -28.46 7.42
N LEU A 373 -1.42 -29.00 7.69
CA LEU A 373 -1.17 -30.35 8.18
C LEU A 373 -0.89 -30.41 9.70
N ALA A 374 -1.09 -29.31 10.43
CA ALA A 374 -0.82 -29.21 11.86
C ALA A 374 -2.04 -28.69 12.64
N ASP A 375 -2.34 -29.30 13.78
CA ASP A 375 -3.44 -28.87 14.65
C ASP A 375 -3.15 -27.49 15.25
N VAL A 376 -3.79 -26.46 14.69
CA VAL A 376 -3.74 -25.08 15.17
C VAL A 376 -5.07 -24.67 15.81
N PRO A 377 -5.06 -24.00 16.97
CA PRO A 377 -6.28 -23.60 17.65
C PRO A 377 -7.11 -22.64 16.79
N ASP A 378 -8.44 -22.76 16.82
CA ASP A 378 -9.36 -22.08 15.90
C ASP A 378 -9.14 -20.56 15.77
N ILE A 379 -8.77 -19.92 16.89
CA ILE A 379 -8.47 -18.49 16.99
C ILE A 379 -7.34 -18.05 16.03
N ALA A 380 -6.39 -18.94 15.72
CA ALA A 380 -5.26 -18.67 14.85
C ALA A 380 -5.56 -18.87 13.35
N GLN A 381 -6.64 -19.58 12.98
CA GLN A 381 -6.83 -20.07 11.61
C GLN A 381 -6.98 -18.95 10.54
N GLY A 382 -6.72 -19.32 9.29
CA GLY A 382 -6.91 -18.47 8.12
C GLY A 382 -5.91 -17.32 8.01
N VAL A 383 -6.41 -16.09 7.81
CA VAL A 383 -5.58 -14.89 7.56
C VAL A 383 -4.73 -14.53 8.78
N SER A 384 -5.18 -14.86 9.99
CA SER A 384 -4.51 -14.52 11.26
C SER A 384 -3.08 -15.10 11.32
N ILE A 385 -2.97 -16.44 11.26
CA ILE A 385 -1.65 -17.10 11.23
C ILE A 385 -0.90 -16.88 9.91
N THR A 386 -1.59 -16.55 8.82
CA THR A 386 -0.94 -16.11 7.58
C THR A 386 -0.16 -14.80 7.78
N LEU A 387 -0.70 -13.83 8.53
CA LEU A 387 0.02 -12.60 8.86
C LEU A 387 1.18 -12.85 9.86
N ILE A 388 0.98 -13.73 10.84
CA ILE A 388 2.03 -14.11 11.81
C ILE A 388 3.20 -14.80 11.09
N LEU A 389 2.93 -15.78 10.21
CA LEU A 389 3.94 -16.44 9.39
C LEU A 389 4.68 -15.45 8.49
N ALA A 390 4.00 -14.45 7.91
CA ALA A 390 4.63 -13.41 7.10
C ALA A 390 5.56 -12.49 7.92
N GLY A 391 5.16 -12.14 9.15
CA GLY A 391 6.01 -11.39 10.09
C GLY A 391 7.26 -12.17 10.50
N ILE A 392 7.12 -13.45 10.85
CA ILE A 392 8.25 -14.35 11.15
C ILE A 392 9.17 -14.51 9.93
N LEU A 393 8.60 -14.60 8.71
CA LEU A 393 9.37 -14.70 7.47
C LEU A 393 10.14 -13.40 7.16
N SER A 394 9.56 -12.23 7.40
CA SER A 394 10.25 -10.93 7.32
C SER A 394 11.38 -10.82 8.34
N LEU A 395 11.14 -11.25 9.59
CA LEU A 395 12.17 -11.34 10.64
C LEU A 395 13.32 -12.29 10.26
N ALA A 396 13.04 -13.40 9.58
CA ALA A 396 14.09 -14.25 9.01
C ALA A 396 14.86 -13.52 7.88
N PHE A 397 14.15 -12.88 6.95
CA PHE A 397 14.76 -12.31 5.74
C PHE A 397 15.70 -11.12 6.00
N MET A 398 15.32 -10.13 6.83
CA MET A 398 16.27 -9.05 7.13
C MET A 398 17.41 -9.48 8.07
N GLY A 399 17.51 -10.77 8.44
CA GLY A 399 18.74 -11.35 8.99
C GLY A 399 19.88 -11.37 7.96
N PHE A 400 19.55 -11.40 6.66
CA PHE A 400 20.51 -11.26 5.56
C PHE A 400 20.85 -9.79 5.23
N ALA A 401 20.36 -8.80 5.99
CA ALA A 401 20.50 -7.39 5.59
C ALA A 401 21.96 -6.95 5.36
N GLY A 402 22.90 -7.42 6.21
CA GLY A 402 24.33 -7.13 6.10
C GLY A 402 25.10 -7.87 4.98
N LEU A 403 24.43 -8.63 4.11
CA LEU A 403 25.06 -9.22 2.91
C LEU A 403 25.10 -8.27 1.69
N GLY A 404 24.52 -7.07 1.81
CA GLY A 404 24.40 -6.12 0.70
C GLY A 404 25.61 -5.21 0.46
N GLY A 405 26.54 -5.11 1.43
CA GLY A 405 27.48 -4.00 1.57
C GLY A 405 27.05 -3.06 2.68
#